data_AF-A0A229H498-F1
#
_entry.id   AF-A0A229H498-F1
#
_cell.length_a   1.000
_cell.length_b   1.000
_cell.length_c   1.000
_cell.angle_alpha   90.00
_cell.angle_beta   90.00
_cell.angle_gamma   90.00
#
_symmetry.space_group_name_H-M   'P 1'
#
loop_
_entity.id
_entity.type
_entity.pdbx_description
1 polymer ?
#
loop_
_entity_poly.entity_id
_entity_poly.type
_entity_poly.pdbx_seq_one_letter_code
_entity_poly.pdbx_strand_id
1 'polypeptide(L)'
;MAFHINQGSPNPLSLEPGANASFTIEVYVDGDPVDPGEIIQVKLPEGLFFPPTGEIRYMKLDEGINQPLSIESREGDGSLVRFKAEAIGIQPGGFYSVNVQTRPNAAPGDRTIPDGLTIGTTTAQLSFRISAPQPVEQRVYGIVASDGSAQGSGFTSRRVEGRFSNYEITFTNPFVSPPVVVATGWGDLSANVTIASRGTHAVSIYAGRNGAYTPVTLSFIAIGLAQPTQ
;
A
#
# COMPACT_ATOMS: atom_id res chain seq x y z
N MET A 1 -21.05 22.84 -28.60
CA MET A 1 -21.14 22.65 -27.14
C MET A 1 -19.86 21.95 -26.73
N ALA A 2 -19.05 22.61 -25.90
CA ALA A 2 -17.79 22.07 -25.40
C ALA A 2 -17.93 21.89 -23.88
N PHE A 3 -17.62 20.70 -23.37
CA PHE A 3 -17.58 20.48 -21.93
C PHE A 3 -16.18 20.84 -21.42
N HIS A 4 -16.12 21.31 -20.19
CA HIS A 4 -14.90 21.47 -19.42
C HIS A 4 -14.98 20.49 -18.27
N ILE A 5 -13.98 19.62 -18.18
CA ILE A 5 -13.96 18.52 -17.23
C ILE A 5 -12.66 18.64 -16.44
N ASN A 6 -12.77 18.85 -15.13
CA ASN A 6 -11.62 18.96 -14.23
C ASN A 6 -11.64 17.81 -13.21
N GLN A 7 -10.50 17.14 -13.04
CA GLN A 7 -10.25 16.30 -11.88
C GLN A 7 -9.88 17.22 -10.71
N GLY A 8 -10.61 17.13 -9.60
CA GLY A 8 -10.35 17.98 -8.43
C GLY A 8 -9.04 17.67 -7.72
N SER A 9 -8.68 18.53 -6.74
CA SER A 9 -7.43 18.44 -6.00
C SER A 9 -7.45 17.30 -4.96
N PRO A 10 -6.36 16.52 -4.79
CA PRO A 10 -5.04 16.65 -5.42
C PRO A 10 -4.90 15.95 -6.78
N ASN A 11 -4.20 16.59 -7.72
CA ASN A 11 -3.73 15.97 -8.97
C ASN A 11 -2.22 15.70 -8.91
N PRO A 12 -1.75 14.45 -9.14
CA PRO A 12 -2.53 13.20 -9.21
C PRO A 12 -2.95 12.69 -7.82
N LEU A 13 -4.07 11.95 -7.75
CA LEU A 13 -4.47 11.22 -6.53
C LEU A 13 -3.47 10.08 -6.25
N SER A 14 -2.84 10.08 -5.07
CA SER A 14 -1.84 9.06 -4.69
C SER A 14 -2.45 7.98 -3.81
N LEU A 15 -2.32 6.71 -4.21
CA LEU A 15 -2.93 5.55 -3.53
C LEU A 15 -1.91 4.42 -3.35
N GLU A 16 -1.92 3.77 -2.19
CA GLU A 16 -1.16 2.53 -1.99
C GLU A 16 -1.82 1.34 -2.72
N PRO A 17 -1.08 0.26 -3.03
CA PRO A 17 -1.68 -0.96 -3.56
C PRO A 17 -2.74 -1.51 -2.61
N GLY A 18 -3.91 -1.87 -3.16
CA GLY A 18 -5.07 -2.34 -2.39
C GLY A 18 -5.93 -1.24 -1.76
N ALA A 19 -5.45 0.01 -1.71
CA ALA A 19 -6.17 1.11 -1.06
C ALA A 19 -7.43 1.53 -1.84
N ASN A 20 -8.43 2.02 -1.10
CA ASN A 20 -9.66 2.61 -1.62
C ASN A 20 -9.63 4.13 -1.45
N ALA A 21 -10.19 4.87 -2.40
CA ALA A 21 -10.38 6.30 -2.30
C ALA A 21 -11.56 6.78 -3.16
N SER A 22 -11.82 8.08 -3.14
CA SER A 22 -12.59 8.77 -4.16
C SER A 22 -11.78 9.88 -4.81
N PHE A 23 -12.07 10.15 -6.07
CA PHE A 23 -11.63 11.36 -6.74
C PHE A 23 -12.87 12.16 -7.18
N THR A 24 -12.69 13.46 -7.33
CA THR A 24 -13.78 14.36 -7.72
C THR A 24 -13.67 14.77 -9.17
N ILE A 25 -14.81 14.89 -9.83
CA ILE A 25 -14.96 15.40 -11.19
C ILE A 25 -15.85 16.64 -11.12
N GLU A 26 -15.35 17.75 -11.63
CA GLU A 26 -16.13 18.96 -11.87
C GLU A 26 -16.39 19.09 -13.37
N VAL A 27 -17.65 19.39 -13.73
CA VAL A 27 -18.06 19.53 -15.13
C VAL A 27 -18.85 20.82 -15.30
N TYR A 28 -18.52 21.57 -16.35
CA TYR A 28 -19.34 22.68 -16.84
C TYR A 28 -19.31 22.72 -18.37
N VAL A 29 -20.21 23.49 -18.98
CA VAL A 29 -20.37 23.52 -20.45
C VAL A 29 -20.32 24.96 -21.00
N ASP A 30 -19.71 25.14 -22.16
CA ASP A 30 -19.84 26.38 -22.93
C ASP A 30 -21.19 26.38 -23.69
N GLY A 31 -22.08 27.32 -23.34
CA GLY A 31 -23.34 27.53 -24.05
C GLY A 31 -24.56 27.39 -23.15
N ASP A 32 -25.63 26.75 -23.64
CA ASP A 32 -26.82 26.48 -22.83
C ASP A 32 -26.58 25.30 -21.87
N PRO A 33 -27.21 25.29 -20.69
CA PRO A 33 -27.17 24.14 -19.78
C PRO A 33 -27.62 22.85 -20.47
N VAL A 34 -27.01 21.73 -20.10
CA VAL A 34 -27.41 20.42 -20.62
C VAL A 34 -28.50 19.83 -19.73
N ASP A 35 -29.50 19.21 -20.35
CA ASP A 35 -30.54 18.52 -19.63
C ASP A 35 -29.95 17.42 -18.71
N PRO A 36 -30.55 17.19 -17.53
CA PRO A 36 -30.20 16.06 -16.67
C PRO A 36 -30.24 14.74 -17.45
N GLY A 37 -29.22 13.90 -17.28
CA GLY A 37 -29.16 12.59 -17.91
C GLY A 37 -28.05 12.39 -18.95
N GLU A 38 -27.25 13.41 -19.25
CA GLU A 38 -26.05 13.25 -20.09
C GLU A 38 -25.10 12.20 -19.50
N ILE A 39 -24.54 11.32 -20.33
CA ILE A 39 -23.72 10.21 -19.84
C ILE A 39 -22.27 10.66 -19.62
N ILE A 40 -21.82 10.54 -18.36
CA ILE A 40 -20.41 10.65 -18.01
C ILE A 40 -19.82 9.25 -18.01
N GLN A 41 -18.81 9.05 -18.84
CA GLN A 41 -17.99 7.86 -18.88
C GLN A 41 -16.66 8.12 -18.18
N VAL A 42 -16.28 7.22 -17.29
CA VAL A 42 -15.00 7.25 -16.57
C VAL A 42 -14.27 5.95 -16.83
N LYS A 43 -13.05 6.07 -17.36
CA LYS A 43 -12.14 4.98 -17.68
C LYS A 43 -10.88 5.13 -16.84
N LEU A 44 -10.60 4.12 -16.02
CA LEU A 44 -9.44 4.09 -15.13
C LEU A 44 -8.21 3.57 -15.88
N PRO A 45 -7.01 4.07 -15.53
CA PRO A 45 -5.78 3.49 -16.05
C PRO A 45 -5.46 2.16 -15.38
N GLU A 46 -4.48 1.43 -15.95
CA GLU A 46 -4.05 0.13 -15.44
C GLU A 46 -3.65 0.18 -13.96
N GLY A 47 -4.06 -0.84 -13.21
CA GLY A 47 -3.79 -0.97 -11.78
C GLY A 47 -4.88 -0.39 -10.89
N LEU A 48 -5.90 0.27 -11.45
CA LEU A 48 -7.09 0.72 -10.73
C LEU A 48 -8.35 0.04 -11.27
N PHE A 49 -9.39 -0.02 -10.44
CA PHE A 49 -10.72 -0.50 -10.82
C PHE A 49 -11.81 0.16 -9.98
N PHE A 50 -13.04 0.18 -10.48
CA PHE A 50 -14.24 0.52 -9.74
C PHE A 50 -14.66 -0.70 -8.91
N PRO A 51 -14.60 -0.64 -7.56
CA PRO A 51 -15.00 -1.78 -6.74
C PRO A 51 -16.50 -2.08 -6.96
N PRO A 52 -16.93 -3.35 -6.86
CA PRO A 52 -18.34 -3.73 -6.99
C PRO A 52 -19.29 -2.88 -6.13
N THR A 53 -18.86 -2.56 -4.91
CA THR A 53 -19.57 -1.73 -3.93
C THR A 53 -19.24 -0.24 -4.01
N GLY A 54 -18.44 0.19 -4.98
CA GLY A 54 -18.05 1.59 -5.14
C GLY A 54 -19.22 2.46 -5.58
N GLU A 55 -19.46 3.53 -4.82
CA GLU A 55 -20.51 4.51 -5.12
C GLU A 55 -19.99 5.62 -6.06
N ILE A 56 -20.92 6.17 -6.82
CA ILE A 56 -20.76 7.45 -7.50
C ILE A 56 -21.77 8.39 -6.88
N ARG A 57 -21.35 9.60 -6.51
CA ARG A 57 -22.20 10.55 -5.78
C ARG A 57 -22.15 11.91 -6.44
N TYR A 58 -23.30 12.59 -6.51
CA TYR A 58 -23.36 14.01 -6.83
C TYR A 58 -23.39 14.81 -5.53
N MET A 59 -22.54 15.83 -5.46
CA MET A 59 -22.34 16.63 -4.27
C MET A 59 -22.39 18.12 -4.61
N LYS A 60 -23.18 18.86 -3.83
CA LYS A 60 -23.21 20.33 -3.84
C LYS A 60 -23.22 20.78 -2.39
N LEU A 61 -22.01 20.97 -1.87
CA LEU A 61 -21.77 21.14 -0.44
C LEU A 61 -22.50 22.36 0.15
N ASP A 62 -22.53 23.47 -0.59
CA ASP A 62 -23.17 24.71 -0.14
C ASP A 62 -24.70 24.59 0.01
N GLU A 63 -25.31 23.63 -0.68
CA GLU A 63 -26.75 23.34 -0.62
C GLU A 63 -27.05 22.07 0.19
N GLY A 64 -26.05 21.47 0.82
CA GLY A 64 -26.20 20.24 1.61
C GLY A 64 -26.56 19.00 0.79
N ILE A 65 -26.40 19.03 -0.53
CA ILE A 65 -26.73 17.90 -1.41
C ILE A 65 -25.55 16.92 -1.41
N ASN A 66 -25.85 15.66 -1.12
CA ASN A 66 -24.91 14.55 -1.22
C ASN A 66 -25.68 13.24 -1.48
N GLN A 67 -25.91 12.93 -2.75
CA GLN A 67 -26.77 11.82 -3.15
C GLN A 67 -26.03 10.79 -4.02
N PRO A 68 -26.26 9.49 -3.82
CA PRO A 68 -25.73 8.46 -4.71
C PRO A 68 -26.41 8.56 -6.08
N LEU A 69 -25.63 8.32 -7.13
CA LEU A 69 -26.09 8.23 -8.51
C LEU A 69 -26.18 6.78 -8.95
N SER A 70 -27.19 6.49 -9.78
CA SER A 70 -27.32 5.19 -10.42
C SER A 70 -26.22 4.99 -11.47
N ILE A 71 -25.59 3.82 -11.44
CA ILE A 71 -24.65 3.39 -12.47
C ILE A 71 -25.45 2.82 -13.64
N GLU A 72 -25.23 3.35 -14.83
CA GLU A 72 -25.89 2.89 -16.06
C GLU A 72 -25.23 1.62 -16.59
N SER A 73 -23.89 1.58 -16.57
CA SER A 73 -23.14 0.37 -16.95
C SER A 73 -21.75 0.37 -16.32
N ARG A 74 -21.18 -0.82 -16.17
CA ARG A 74 -19.80 -1.05 -15.72
C ARG A 74 -19.20 -2.20 -16.52
N GLU A 75 -17.94 -2.06 -16.91
CA GLU A 75 -17.21 -3.18 -17.52
C GLU A 75 -16.90 -4.26 -16.48
N GLY A 76 -16.86 -5.53 -16.92
CA GLY A 76 -16.75 -6.68 -16.02
C GLY A 76 -15.45 -6.71 -15.18
N ASP A 77 -14.39 -6.05 -15.65
CA ASP A 77 -13.11 -5.90 -14.95
C ASP A 77 -13.04 -4.64 -14.07
N GLY A 78 -14.09 -3.83 -14.05
CA GLY A 78 -14.17 -2.58 -13.31
C GLY A 78 -13.28 -1.46 -13.87
N SER A 79 -12.75 -1.56 -15.09
CA SER A 79 -11.92 -0.50 -15.67
C SER A 79 -12.72 0.72 -16.12
N LEU A 80 -14.02 0.53 -16.39
CA LEU A 80 -14.88 1.58 -16.92
C LEU A 80 -16.26 1.59 -16.22
N VAL A 81 -16.76 2.79 -15.95
CA VAL A 81 -18.12 3.01 -15.46
C VAL A 81 -18.79 4.15 -16.24
N ARG A 82 -20.11 4.04 -16.42
CA ARG A 82 -20.96 5.09 -17.01
C ARG A 82 -22.09 5.42 -16.07
N PHE A 83 -22.38 6.70 -15.90
CA PHE A 83 -23.49 7.18 -15.08
C PHE A 83 -24.09 8.44 -15.68
N LYS A 84 -25.35 8.71 -15.33
CA LYS A 84 -26.06 9.93 -15.74
C LYS A 84 -25.64 11.11 -14.89
N ALA A 85 -25.33 12.22 -15.54
CA ALA A 85 -25.09 13.50 -14.89
C ALA A 85 -26.40 14.04 -14.29
N GLU A 86 -26.36 14.43 -13.02
CA GLU A 86 -27.49 15.08 -12.35
C GLU A 86 -27.75 16.48 -12.92
N ALA A 87 -26.69 17.28 -13.08
CA ALA A 87 -26.75 18.62 -13.65
C ALA A 87 -25.43 19.00 -14.29
N ILE A 88 -25.46 19.57 -15.49
CA ILE A 88 -24.30 20.20 -16.13
C ILE A 88 -24.71 21.61 -16.57
N GLY A 89 -24.24 22.61 -15.83
CA GLY A 89 -24.51 24.02 -16.10
C GLY A 89 -23.34 24.74 -16.76
N ILE A 90 -23.55 26.02 -17.04
CA ILE A 90 -22.52 26.94 -17.56
C ILE A 90 -21.42 27.27 -16.54
N GLN A 91 -21.67 26.94 -15.28
CA GLN A 91 -20.73 27.01 -14.18
C GLN A 91 -20.79 25.69 -13.40
N PRO A 92 -19.70 25.29 -12.72
CA PRO A 92 -19.73 24.14 -11.82
C PRO A 92 -20.80 24.35 -10.75
N GLY A 93 -21.90 23.59 -10.86
CA GLY A 93 -23.00 23.61 -9.89
C GLY A 93 -22.77 22.65 -8.72
N GLY A 94 -21.70 21.87 -8.75
CA GLY A 94 -21.39 20.77 -7.83
C GLY A 94 -20.27 19.91 -8.41
N PHE A 95 -19.98 18.79 -7.77
CA PHE A 95 -18.99 17.82 -8.25
C PHE A 95 -19.47 16.38 -8.08
N TYR A 96 -18.92 15.49 -8.89
CA TYR A 96 -19.13 14.06 -8.81
C TYR A 96 -17.99 13.43 -8.03
N SER A 97 -18.28 12.65 -7.00
CA SER A 97 -17.29 11.84 -6.28
C SER A 97 -17.40 10.40 -6.76
N VAL A 98 -16.29 9.85 -7.24
CA VAL A 98 -16.24 8.50 -7.82
C VAL A 98 -15.29 7.62 -7.01
N ASN A 99 -15.79 6.51 -6.45
CA ASN A 99 -14.96 5.57 -5.70
C ASN A 99 -14.08 4.71 -6.62
N VAL A 100 -12.83 4.53 -6.23
CA VAL A 100 -11.83 3.71 -6.93
C VAL A 100 -11.03 2.88 -5.94
N GLN A 101 -10.51 1.75 -6.42
CA GLN A 101 -9.61 0.90 -5.67
C GLN A 101 -8.37 0.58 -6.52
N THR A 102 -7.20 0.62 -5.88
CA THR A 102 -5.95 0.13 -6.48
C THR A 102 -5.88 -1.38 -6.36
N ARG A 103 -5.46 -2.09 -7.42
CA ARG A 103 -5.24 -3.54 -7.35
C ARG A 103 -4.16 -3.85 -6.29
N PRO A 104 -4.30 -4.93 -5.49
CA PRO A 104 -3.35 -5.26 -4.42
C PRO A 104 -1.90 -5.44 -4.89
N ASN A 105 -1.72 -5.87 -6.14
CA ASN A 105 -0.42 -6.14 -6.76
C ASN A 105 -0.02 -5.07 -7.80
N ALA A 106 -0.66 -3.90 -7.80
CA ALA A 106 -0.35 -2.87 -8.77
C ALA A 106 1.08 -2.32 -8.56
N ALA A 107 1.86 -2.26 -9.64
CA ALA A 107 3.20 -1.69 -9.59
C ALA A 107 3.16 -0.18 -9.30
N PRO A 108 4.07 0.35 -8.47
CA PRO A 108 4.16 1.78 -8.21
C PRO A 108 4.41 2.61 -9.47
N GLY A 109 3.96 3.86 -9.46
CA GLY A 109 4.24 4.83 -10.51
C GLY A 109 3.03 5.66 -10.92
N ASP A 110 3.29 6.64 -11.78
CA ASP A 110 2.27 7.49 -12.35
C ASP A 110 1.47 6.76 -13.44
N ARG A 111 0.16 7.00 -13.44
CA ARG A 111 -0.82 6.42 -14.34
C ARG A 111 -1.67 7.54 -14.89
N THR A 112 -1.61 7.74 -16.20
CA THR A 112 -2.34 8.82 -16.85
C THR A 112 -2.97 8.30 -18.12
N ILE A 113 -4.26 8.58 -18.29
CA ILE A 113 -5.03 8.18 -19.45
C ILE A 113 -5.67 9.43 -20.10
N PRO A 114 -5.35 9.75 -21.35
CA PRO A 114 -5.84 10.99 -21.99
C PRO A 114 -7.36 11.06 -22.14
N ASP A 115 -8.03 9.92 -22.32
CA ASP A 115 -9.48 9.75 -22.49
C ASP A 115 -10.14 9.18 -21.22
N GLY A 116 -9.57 9.46 -20.05
CA GLY A 116 -10.04 8.92 -18.76
C GLY A 116 -11.44 9.39 -18.37
N LEU A 117 -11.84 10.57 -18.84
CA LEU A 117 -13.18 11.11 -18.68
C LEU A 117 -13.75 11.43 -20.05
N THR A 118 -15.00 11.06 -20.32
CA THR A 118 -15.67 11.37 -21.58
C THR A 118 -17.12 11.77 -21.33
N ILE A 119 -17.54 12.87 -21.96
CA ILE A 119 -18.92 13.38 -21.97
C ILE A 119 -19.22 13.84 -23.40
N GLY A 120 -20.20 13.23 -24.06
CA GLY A 120 -20.43 13.40 -25.49
C GLY A 120 -19.14 13.15 -26.30
N THR A 121 -18.64 14.18 -26.98
CA THR A 121 -17.37 14.14 -27.74
C THR A 121 -16.19 14.75 -27.00
N THR A 122 -16.40 15.32 -25.81
CA THR A 122 -15.33 15.93 -25.01
C THR A 122 -14.62 14.85 -24.20
N THR A 123 -13.30 14.91 -24.18
CA THR A 123 -12.46 14.03 -23.35
C THR A 123 -11.57 14.85 -22.44
N ALA A 124 -11.29 14.30 -21.26
CA ALA A 124 -10.31 14.86 -20.34
C ALA A 124 -9.43 13.77 -19.75
N GLN A 125 -8.20 14.17 -19.47
CA GLN A 125 -7.19 13.32 -18.89
C GLN A 125 -7.53 12.99 -17.43
N LEU A 126 -7.25 11.75 -17.04
CA LEU A 126 -7.36 11.29 -15.66
C LEU A 126 -5.99 10.79 -15.19
N SER A 127 -5.53 11.31 -14.04
CA SER A 127 -4.19 11.04 -13.52
C SER A 127 -4.22 10.51 -12.07
N PHE A 128 -3.50 9.43 -11.84
CA PHE A 128 -3.29 8.79 -10.54
C PHE A 128 -1.82 8.47 -10.32
N ARG A 129 -1.42 8.35 -9.06
CA ARG A 129 -0.13 7.81 -8.64
C ARG A 129 -0.37 6.60 -7.77
N ILE A 130 0.24 5.47 -8.11
CA ILE A 130 0.31 4.32 -7.23
C ILE A 130 1.58 4.45 -6.40
N SER A 131 1.41 4.70 -5.10
CA SER A 131 2.50 4.83 -4.14
C SER A 131 3.25 3.51 -3.99
N ALA A 132 4.54 3.57 -3.67
CA ALA A 132 5.26 2.37 -3.23
C ALA A 132 4.65 1.86 -1.92
N PRO A 133 4.51 0.53 -1.74
CA PRO A 133 4.15 -0.05 -0.45
C PRO A 133 5.09 0.49 0.64
N GLN A 134 4.52 0.98 1.74
CA GLN A 134 5.33 1.49 2.85
C GLN A 134 5.90 0.32 3.66
N PRO A 135 7.19 0.35 4.05
CA PRO A 135 7.74 -0.65 4.95
C PRO A 135 6.96 -0.71 6.27
N VAL A 136 6.70 -1.92 6.76
CA VAL A 136 6.00 -2.16 8.03
C VAL A 136 6.97 -2.62 9.10
N GLU A 137 6.67 -2.34 10.37
CA GLU A 137 7.47 -2.85 11.47
C GLU A 137 7.37 -4.39 11.53
N GLN A 138 8.53 -5.04 11.52
CA GLN A 138 8.69 -6.47 11.71
C GLN A 138 9.42 -6.73 13.02
N ARG A 139 8.93 -7.74 13.76
CA ARG A 139 9.56 -8.25 14.98
C ARG A 139 9.80 -9.74 14.80
N VAL A 140 11.05 -10.16 14.99
CA VAL A 140 11.43 -11.57 15.00
C VAL A 140 12.08 -11.88 16.33
N TYR A 141 11.58 -12.86 17.05
CA TYR A 141 12.14 -13.26 18.34
C TYR A 141 12.12 -14.77 18.46
N GLY A 142 13.06 -15.30 19.23
CA GLY A 142 13.14 -16.73 19.46
C GLY A 142 14.27 -17.11 20.38
N ILE A 143 14.38 -18.41 20.59
CA ILE A 143 15.40 -19.07 21.40
C ILE A 143 16.23 -19.94 20.46
N VAL A 144 17.55 -19.86 20.58
CA VAL A 144 18.48 -20.72 19.86
C VAL A 144 19.20 -21.59 20.91
N ALA A 145 19.04 -22.90 20.80
CA ALA A 145 19.67 -23.86 21.69
C ALA A 145 21.17 -23.94 21.45
N SER A 146 21.91 -24.51 22.41
CA SER A 146 23.37 -24.62 22.33
C SER A 146 23.88 -25.40 21.10
N ASP A 147 23.06 -26.31 20.56
CA ASP A 147 23.35 -27.06 19.33
C ASP A 147 23.03 -26.29 18.03
N GLY A 148 22.37 -25.13 18.14
CA GLY A 148 21.97 -24.28 17.03
C GLY A 148 20.53 -24.47 16.57
N SER A 149 19.76 -25.37 17.17
CA SER A 149 18.33 -25.54 16.89
C SER A 149 17.50 -24.33 17.36
N ALA A 150 16.45 -23.99 16.61
CA ALA A 150 15.61 -22.81 16.84
C ALA A 150 14.26 -23.16 17.48
N GLN A 151 13.78 -22.28 18.35
CA GLN A 151 12.38 -22.21 18.78
C GLN A 151 11.85 -20.79 18.52
N GLY A 152 10.76 -20.69 17.76
CA GLY A 152 10.14 -19.42 17.35
C GLY A 152 9.66 -19.47 15.90
N SER A 153 9.34 -18.30 15.34
CA SER A 153 8.87 -18.15 13.96
C SER A 153 9.54 -16.96 13.27
N GLY A 154 9.54 -16.96 11.93
CA GLY A 154 10.12 -15.88 11.13
C GLY A 154 11.64 -15.91 10.99
N PHE A 155 12.30 -16.99 11.43
CA PHE A 155 13.73 -17.21 11.24
C PHE A 155 14.10 -18.70 11.20
N THR A 156 15.29 -18.98 10.69
CA THR A 156 16.03 -20.22 10.94
C THR A 156 17.32 -19.90 11.66
N SER A 157 17.89 -20.87 12.37
CA SER A 157 19.22 -20.71 12.97
C SER A 157 20.09 -21.90 12.70
N ARG A 158 21.40 -21.66 12.73
CA ARG A 158 22.40 -22.72 12.81
C ARG A 158 23.57 -22.27 13.66
N ARG A 159 24.22 -23.22 14.30
CA ARG A 159 25.52 -23.01 14.91
C ARG A 159 26.59 -23.15 13.83
N VAL A 160 27.48 -22.18 13.74
CA VAL A 160 28.63 -22.20 12.83
C VAL A 160 29.81 -22.80 13.58
N GLU A 161 30.39 -23.87 13.03
CA GLU A 161 31.60 -24.47 13.59
C GLU A 161 32.80 -23.54 13.40
N GLY A 162 33.62 -23.39 14.44
CA GLY A 162 34.78 -22.50 14.41
C GLY A 162 35.38 -22.26 15.79
N ARG A 163 36.32 -21.30 15.85
CA ARG A 163 37.06 -20.94 17.08
C ARG A 163 36.17 -20.34 18.18
N PHE A 164 35.03 -19.76 17.81
CA PHE A 164 34.06 -19.16 18.72
C PHE A 164 32.70 -19.82 18.55
N SER A 165 31.92 -19.93 19.63
CA SER A 165 30.53 -20.37 19.51
C SER A 165 29.67 -19.29 18.85
N ASN A 166 29.45 -19.43 17.55
CA ASN A 166 28.70 -18.50 16.71
C ASN A 166 27.37 -19.10 16.29
N TYR A 167 26.31 -18.29 16.37
CA TYR A 167 24.98 -18.62 15.91
C TYR A 167 24.61 -17.67 14.77
N GLU A 168 24.31 -18.23 13.61
CA GLU A 168 23.77 -17.49 12.48
C GLU A 168 22.25 -17.65 12.49
N ILE A 169 21.55 -16.52 12.57
CA ILE A 169 20.09 -16.44 12.51
C ILE A 169 19.74 -15.79 11.17
N THR A 170 18.98 -16.49 10.35
CA THR A 170 18.51 -16.02 9.04
C THR A 170 17.03 -15.72 9.12
N PHE A 171 16.63 -14.48 8.77
CA PHE A 171 15.24 -14.06 8.79
C PHE A 171 14.51 -14.59 7.56
N THR A 172 13.30 -15.13 7.76
CA THR A 172 12.43 -15.59 6.65
C THR A 172 12.05 -14.43 5.75
N ASN A 173 11.72 -13.28 6.36
CA ASN A 173 11.45 -12.02 5.68
C ASN A 173 12.60 -11.05 5.95
N PRO A 174 13.34 -10.60 4.93
CA PRO A 174 14.42 -9.64 5.11
C PRO A 174 13.92 -8.27 5.57
N PHE A 175 14.70 -7.61 6.40
CA PHE A 175 14.49 -6.21 6.76
C PHE A 175 14.93 -5.28 5.62
N VAL A 176 14.33 -4.09 5.51
CA VAL A 176 14.71 -3.04 4.54
C VAL A 176 16.10 -2.46 4.87
N SER A 177 16.44 -2.40 6.16
CA SER A 177 17.74 -2.00 6.69
C SER A 177 18.18 -2.94 7.81
N PRO A 178 19.47 -3.03 8.18
CA PRO A 178 19.90 -3.88 9.29
C PRO A 178 19.08 -3.59 10.57
N PRO A 179 18.43 -4.61 11.17
CA PRO A 179 17.53 -4.41 12.30
C PRO A 179 18.30 -4.09 13.58
N VAL A 180 17.58 -3.56 14.57
CA VAL A 180 18.05 -3.54 15.96
C VAL A 180 17.93 -4.94 16.50
N VAL A 181 19.02 -5.50 17.02
CA VAL A 181 19.04 -6.85 17.59
C VAL A 181 19.53 -6.79 19.03
N VAL A 182 18.79 -7.42 19.93
CA VAL A 182 19.16 -7.65 21.33
C VAL A 182 19.17 -9.16 21.56
N ALA A 183 20.19 -9.66 22.25
CA ALA A 183 20.29 -11.07 22.60
C ALA A 183 20.85 -11.27 24.01
N THR A 184 20.41 -12.32 24.67
CA THR A 184 20.73 -12.66 26.06
C THR A 184 20.93 -14.16 26.22
N GLY A 185 21.72 -14.58 27.21
CA GLY A 185 21.77 -15.99 27.58
C GLY A 185 20.44 -16.44 28.17
N TRP A 186 19.92 -17.57 27.73
CA TRP A 186 18.63 -18.06 28.20
C TRP A 186 18.78 -18.76 29.55
N GLY A 187 18.25 -18.14 30.61
CA GLY A 187 18.28 -18.72 31.96
C GLY A 187 19.67 -18.82 32.58
N ASP A 188 20.69 -18.20 31.98
CA ASP A 188 22.08 -18.25 32.43
C ASP A 188 22.63 -16.84 32.65
N LEU A 189 22.75 -16.46 33.92
CA LEU A 189 23.29 -15.15 34.33
C LEU A 189 24.79 -15.01 34.06
N SER A 190 25.49 -16.12 33.85
CA SER A 190 26.93 -16.15 33.54
C SER A 190 27.22 -16.15 32.04
N ALA A 191 26.18 -16.17 31.21
CA ALA A 191 26.30 -16.13 29.77
C ALA A 191 26.69 -14.74 29.28
N ASN A 192 27.64 -14.70 28.35
CA ASN A 192 28.00 -13.52 27.60
C ASN A 192 27.53 -13.67 26.15
N VAL A 193 26.74 -12.72 25.67
CA VAL A 193 26.21 -12.72 24.31
C VAL A 193 26.62 -11.42 23.61
N THR A 194 27.05 -11.51 22.37
CA THR A 194 27.53 -10.38 21.58
C THR A 194 27.02 -10.48 20.16
N ILE A 195 26.38 -9.42 19.67
CA ILE A 195 26.02 -9.31 18.26
C ILE A 195 27.30 -9.07 17.45
N ALA A 196 27.72 -10.07 16.69
CA ALA A 196 28.98 -10.04 15.93
C ALA A 196 28.83 -9.28 14.60
N SER A 197 27.70 -9.48 13.92
CA SER A 197 27.36 -8.76 12.69
C SER A 197 25.85 -8.73 12.49
N ARG A 198 25.36 -7.71 11.77
CA ARG A 198 23.96 -7.55 11.40
C ARG A 198 23.84 -7.16 9.93
N GLY A 199 23.11 -7.97 9.18
CA GLY A 199 22.65 -7.66 7.83
C GLY A 199 21.12 -7.56 7.79
N THR A 200 20.59 -7.25 6.62
CA THR A 200 19.14 -7.22 6.37
C THR A 200 18.51 -8.62 6.41
N HIS A 201 19.29 -9.65 6.09
CA HIS A 201 18.80 -11.04 5.95
C HIS A 201 19.22 -11.94 7.11
N ALA A 202 20.27 -11.58 7.85
CA ALA A 202 20.82 -12.42 8.89
C ALA A 202 21.54 -11.63 9.96
N VAL A 203 21.67 -12.22 11.14
CA VAL A 203 22.50 -11.74 12.24
C VAL A 203 23.41 -12.87 12.73
N SER A 204 24.67 -12.54 13.02
CA SER A 204 25.60 -13.46 13.68
C SER A 204 25.75 -13.07 15.14
N ILE A 205 25.63 -14.04 16.03
CA ILE A 205 25.68 -13.85 17.48
C ILE A 205 26.74 -14.77 18.06
N TYR A 206 27.73 -14.18 18.72
CA TYR A 206 28.67 -14.93 19.55
C TYR A 206 28.08 -15.11 20.94
N ALA A 207 28.18 -16.33 21.46
CA ALA A 207 27.77 -16.62 22.82
C ALA A 207 28.85 -17.39 23.57
N GLY A 208 28.78 -17.32 24.89
CA GLY A 208 29.76 -17.90 25.78
C GLY A 208 29.32 -17.87 27.22
N ARG A 209 30.19 -18.39 28.09
CA ARG A 209 30.01 -18.37 29.54
C ARG A 209 31.30 -17.94 30.22
N ASN A 210 31.20 -17.10 31.25
CA ASN A 210 32.35 -16.65 32.05
C ASN A 210 33.49 -16.05 31.20
N GLY A 211 33.16 -15.35 30.11
CA GLY A 211 34.13 -14.74 29.21
C GLY A 211 34.76 -15.70 28.19
N ALA A 212 34.42 -16.99 28.21
CA ALA A 212 34.84 -17.96 27.21
C ALA A 212 33.72 -18.21 26.19
N TYR A 213 34.05 -18.20 24.89
CA TYR A 213 33.08 -18.46 23.82
C TYR A 213 32.77 -19.95 23.68
N THR A 214 31.87 -20.42 24.55
CA THR A 214 31.35 -21.79 24.56
C THR A 214 29.88 -21.85 24.12
N PRO A 215 29.40 -23.00 23.64
CA PRO A 215 27.99 -23.16 23.27
C PRO A 215 27.08 -22.93 24.45
N VAL A 216 26.12 -22.02 24.29
CA VAL A 216 25.09 -21.70 25.29
C VAL A 216 23.78 -21.41 24.58
N THR A 217 22.67 -21.73 25.23
CA THR A 217 21.35 -21.33 24.74
C THR A 217 21.19 -19.82 24.88
N LEU A 218 20.67 -19.17 23.85
CA LEU A 218 20.39 -17.74 23.84
C LEU A 218 18.94 -17.45 23.44
N SER A 219 18.43 -16.31 23.86
CA SER A 219 17.24 -15.69 23.28
C SER A 219 17.61 -14.41 22.57
N PHE A 220 16.84 -14.05 21.55
CA PHE A 220 17.02 -12.78 20.85
C PHE A 220 15.69 -12.17 20.43
N ILE A 221 15.73 -10.86 20.17
CA ILE A 221 14.71 -10.13 19.45
C ILE A 221 15.38 -9.22 18.42
N ALA A 222 14.86 -9.22 17.20
CA ALA A 222 15.22 -8.34 16.11
C ALA A 222 14.00 -7.49 15.72
N ILE A 223 14.17 -6.17 15.68
CA ILE A 223 13.12 -5.20 15.37
C ILE A 223 13.62 -4.25 14.28
N GLY A 224 12.81 -4.02 13.26
CA GLY A 224 13.13 -3.11 12.16
C GLY A 224 11.98 -3.05 11.15
N LEU A 225 12.19 -2.31 10.07
CA LEU A 225 11.22 -2.25 8.97
C LEU A 225 11.46 -3.40 7.98
N ALA A 226 10.40 -4.04 7.52
CA ALA A 226 10.40 -5.02 6.44
C ALA A 226 9.44 -4.60 5.33
N GLN A 227 9.60 -5.20 4.14
CA GLN A 227 8.59 -5.03 3.09
C GLN A 227 7.26 -5.63 3.59
N PRO A 228 6.11 -5.03 3.24
CA PRO A 228 4.81 -5.63 3.53
C PRO A 228 4.74 -7.06 2.99
N THR A 229 4.32 -8.01 3.82
CA THR A 229 3.99 -9.36 3.36
C THR A 229 2.76 -9.28 2.46
N GLN A 230 2.91 -9.71 1.20
CA GLN A 230 1.80 -9.90 0.25
C GLN A 230 1.02 -11.17 0.56
#